data_AF-A0A226EME5-F1
#
_entry.id   AF-A0A226EME5-F1
#
_cell.length_a   1.000
_cell.length_b   1.000
_cell.length_c   1.000
_cell.angle_alpha   90.00
_cell.angle_beta   90.00
_cell.angle_gamma   90.00
#
_symmetry.space_group_name_H-M   'P 1'
#
loop_
_entity.id
_entity.type
_entity.pdbx_description
1 polymer ?
#
loop_
_entity_poly.entity_id
_entity_poly.type
_entity_poly.pdbx_seq_one_letter_code
_entity_poly.pdbx_strand_id
1 'polypeptide(L)'
;MVSAILLMVDISFGYVNRATFCSFVNTSLDYYIYLKETYANQLGAKWRNGCEEILLALRAVMFIMPFLLTIQYFQHPERPIYTVSLLPPSDSLFYTFFAHIGYGIFLFLLQISSASTILGFISPTLGIIFCFMSIIEEMKAGRKVYRMKPGFRKPENLRILVRIMQLLSTQINVISRQVIMAEQTLITYTGTICIFSAIRFWGQLSISATSVLILTAISAVGLWTMVITVSAHTYTNTEKALNTWRNYTNWSAFEKLQMKKFRKSVRPIQLEFGGFYYIRPKKILTFCNTMVWLVVRCLLTISDTHNNHGIN
;
A
#
# COMPACT_ATOMS: atom_id res chain seq x y z
N MET A 1 2.20 -1.81 -15.49
CA MET A 1 2.43 -0.60 -16.32
C MET A 1 1.23 0.35 -16.28
N VAL A 2 0.01 -0.11 -16.55
CA VAL A 2 -1.21 0.75 -16.52
C VAL A 2 -1.46 1.41 -15.16
N SER A 3 -1.30 0.71 -14.02
CA SER A 3 -1.50 1.35 -12.70
C SER A 3 -0.44 2.39 -12.36
N ALA A 4 0.80 2.22 -12.85
CA ALA A 4 1.88 3.17 -12.65
C ALA A 4 1.70 4.43 -13.51
N ILE A 5 1.14 4.27 -14.73
CA ILE A 5 0.75 5.38 -15.60
C ILE A 5 -0.40 6.16 -14.98
N LEU A 6 -1.41 5.49 -14.42
CA LEU A 6 -2.53 6.17 -13.74
C LEU A 6 -2.11 6.85 -12.44
N LEU A 7 -1.23 6.25 -11.64
CA LEU A 7 -0.65 6.90 -10.47
C LEU A 7 0.17 8.15 -10.85
N MET A 8 0.93 8.06 -11.96
CA MET A 8 1.63 9.21 -12.52
C MET A 8 0.66 10.26 -13.05
N VAL A 9 -0.45 9.88 -13.68
CA VAL A 9 -1.49 10.80 -14.12
C VAL A 9 -2.10 11.49 -12.89
N ASP A 10 -2.49 10.76 -11.85
CA ASP A 10 -3.09 11.33 -10.64
C ASP A 10 -2.11 12.28 -9.90
N ILE A 11 -0.82 11.97 -9.87
CA ILE A 11 0.21 12.80 -9.20
C ILE A 11 0.73 13.94 -10.10
N SER A 12 0.67 13.80 -11.42
CA SER A 12 1.14 14.79 -12.39
C SER A 12 0.06 15.78 -12.82
N PHE A 13 -1.20 15.35 -12.87
CA PHE A 13 -2.35 16.22 -13.20
C PHE A 13 -2.93 16.95 -11.98
N GLY A 14 -2.23 16.93 -10.84
CA GLY A 14 -2.54 17.80 -9.70
C GLY A 14 -3.70 17.34 -8.81
N TYR A 15 -4.11 16.06 -8.89
CA TYR A 15 -5.11 15.53 -7.96
C TYR A 15 -4.57 15.55 -6.51
N VAL A 16 -3.30 15.18 -6.33
CA VAL A 16 -2.61 15.32 -5.04
C VAL A 16 -1.96 16.69 -4.95
N ASN A 17 -2.40 17.51 -3.98
CA ASN A 17 -1.73 18.77 -3.66
C ASN A 17 -0.33 18.48 -3.10
N ARG A 18 0.69 18.66 -3.95
CA ARG A 18 2.10 18.37 -3.61
C ARG A 18 2.56 19.13 -2.37
N ALA A 19 2.13 20.38 -2.19
CA ALA A 19 2.47 21.17 -1.01
C ALA A 19 1.89 20.55 0.27
N THR A 20 0.64 20.07 0.21
CA THR A 20 0.01 19.36 1.33
C THR A 20 0.74 18.05 1.65
N PHE A 21 1.13 17.27 0.64
CA PHE A 21 1.87 16.02 0.84
C PHE A 21 3.26 16.28 1.44
N CYS A 22 4.02 17.23 0.90
CA CYS A 22 5.34 17.59 1.43
C CYS A 22 5.24 18.13 2.87
N SER A 23 4.26 18.99 3.15
CA SER A 23 4.00 19.48 4.51
C SER A 23 3.67 18.33 5.47
N PHE A 24 2.85 17.38 5.05
CA PHE A 24 2.54 16.18 5.83
C PHE A 24 3.77 15.33 6.13
N VAL A 25 4.60 15.04 5.11
CA VAL A 25 5.82 14.24 5.28
C VAL A 25 6.80 14.94 6.24
N ASN A 26 7.05 16.23 6.04
CA ASN A 26 7.96 17.01 6.88
C ASN A 26 7.46 17.06 8.33
N THR A 27 6.18 17.38 8.54
CA THR A 27 5.58 17.43 9.89
C THR A 27 5.65 16.07 10.59
N SER A 28 5.44 14.97 9.85
CA SER A 28 5.53 13.62 10.38
C SER A 28 6.96 13.25 10.77
N LEU A 29 7.94 13.66 9.95
CA LEU A 29 9.37 13.44 10.22
C LEU A 29 9.83 14.26 11.43
N ASP A 30 9.50 15.54 11.49
CA ASP A 30 9.85 16.43 12.60
C ASP A 30 9.28 15.91 13.92
N TYR A 31 8.01 15.48 13.92
CA TYR A 31 7.39 14.87 15.08
C TYR A 31 8.10 13.57 15.52
N TYR A 32 8.48 12.74 14.55
CA TYR A 32 9.19 11.50 14.84
C TYR A 32 10.59 11.75 15.41
N ILE A 33 11.33 12.71 14.85
CA ILE A 33 12.63 13.15 15.35
C ILE A 33 12.48 13.64 16.80
N TYR A 34 11.50 14.51 17.05
CA TYR A 34 11.19 14.98 18.40
C TYR A 34 10.89 13.84 19.38
N LEU A 35 10.05 12.87 18.99
CA LEU A 35 9.75 11.70 19.83
C LEU A 35 11.00 10.88 20.14
N LYS A 36 11.84 10.66 19.12
CA LYS A 36 13.09 9.91 19.24
C LYS A 36 14.05 10.61 20.21
N GLU A 37 14.29 11.90 20.03
CA GLU A 37 15.23 12.67 20.85
C GLU A 37 14.75 12.83 22.29
N THR A 38 13.45 13.08 22.48
CA THR A 38 12.87 13.33 23.80
C THR A 38 12.73 12.02 24.60
N TYR A 39 12.15 10.99 23.98
CA TYR A 39 11.64 9.81 24.69
C TYR A 39 12.36 8.50 24.38
N ALA A 40 13.13 8.37 23.29
CA ALA A 40 13.85 7.13 23.06
C ALA A 40 15.00 6.98 24.08
N ASN A 41 15.20 5.75 24.56
CA ASN A 41 16.37 5.45 25.36
C ASN A 41 17.62 5.52 24.46
N GLN A 42 18.60 6.35 24.83
CA GLN A 42 19.89 6.47 24.10
C GLN A 42 20.70 5.16 24.11
N LEU A 43 20.37 4.23 25.02
CA LEU A 43 21.04 2.95 25.19
C LEU A 43 20.61 1.93 24.12
N GLY A 44 21.17 2.07 22.91
CA GLY A 44 21.62 0.97 22.06
C GLY A 44 20.61 0.00 21.43
N ALA A 45 19.34 0.00 21.82
CA ALA A 45 18.33 -0.84 21.17
C ALA A 45 18.01 -0.26 19.79
N LYS A 46 18.73 -0.73 18.75
CA LYS A 46 18.46 -0.40 17.35
C LYS A 46 16.95 -0.55 17.12
N TRP A 47 16.30 0.55 16.74
CA TRP A 47 14.87 0.61 16.47
C TRP A 47 14.56 -0.08 15.13
N ARG A 48 14.90 -1.36 15.02
CA ARG A 48 14.59 -2.19 13.85
C ARG A 48 13.17 -2.70 13.99
N ASN A 49 12.29 -2.15 13.18
CA ASN A 49 10.91 -2.61 13.02
C ASN A 49 10.70 -3.36 11.70
N GLY A 50 11.76 -3.67 10.95
CA GLY A 50 11.68 -4.31 9.63
C GLY A 50 11.37 -3.33 8.49
N CYS A 51 11.00 -2.08 8.81
CA CYS A 51 10.62 -1.09 7.81
C CYS A 51 11.81 -0.69 6.94
N GLU A 52 13.00 -0.53 7.54
CA GLU A 52 14.22 -0.18 6.81
C GLU A 52 14.57 -1.23 5.76
N GLU A 53 14.48 -2.51 6.13
CA GLU A 53 14.74 -3.65 5.25
C GLU A 53 13.72 -3.73 4.12
N ILE A 54 12.43 -3.52 4.42
CA ILE A 54 11.35 -3.49 3.41
C ILE A 54 11.54 -2.30 2.44
N LEU A 55 11.83 -1.11 2.97
CA LEU A 55 12.06 0.09 2.16
C LEU A 55 13.32 -0.05 1.31
N LEU A 56 14.38 -0.67 1.82
CA LEU A 56 15.59 -0.95 1.06
C LEU A 56 15.32 -1.93 -0.08
N ALA A 57 14.60 -3.02 0.19
CA ALA A 57 14.19 -3.99 -0.82
C ALA A 57 13.31 -3.31 -1.90
N LEU A 58 12.34 -2.49 -1.48
CA LEU A 58 11.49 -1.74 -2.40
C LEU A 58 12.30 -0.78 -3.29
N ARG A 59 13.26 -0.04 -2.71
CA ARG A 59 14.16 0.83 -3.46
C ARG A 59 14.99 0.06 -4.47
N ALA A 60 15.56 -1.08 -4.09
CA ALA A 60 16.35 -1.92 -4.99
C ALA A 60 15.48 -2.43 -6.16
N VAL A 61 14.28 -2.94 -5.88
CA VAL A 61 13.34 -3.40 -6.93
C VAL A 61 12.96 -2.25 -7.86
N MET A 62 12.58 -1.10 -7.32
CA MET A 62 12.16 0.07 -8.10
C MET A 62 13.31 0.69 -8.90
N PHE A 63 14.56 0.52 -8.44
CA PHE A 63 15.75 0.93 -9.19
C PHE A 63 16.08 -0.04 -10.33
N ILE A 64 16.02 -1.35 -10.10
CA ILE A 64 16.43 -2.38 -11.08
C ILE A 64 15.35 -2.58 -12.17
N MET A 65 14.07 -2.55 -11.80
CA MET A 65 12.97 -2.89 -12.72
C MET A 65 12.92 -2.04 -14.01
N PRO A 66 13.11 -0.70 -13.99
CA PRO A 66 13.14 0.09 -15.22
C PRO A 66 14.19 -0.39 -16.23
N PHE A 67 15.37 -0.80 -15.75
CA PHE A 67 16.43 -1.31 -16.63
C PHE A 67 16.02 -2.66 -17.24
N LEU A 68 15.50 -3.59 -16.43
CA LEU A 68 15.10 -4.90 -16.92
C LEU A 68 14.00 -4.81 -17.98
N LEU A 69 12.99 -3.96 -17.76
CA LEU A 69 11.89 -3.76 -18.71
C LEU A 69 12.38 -3.07 -20.00
N THR A 70 13.34 -2.14 -19.89
CA THR A 70 13.93 -1.47 -21.05
C THR A 70 14.80 -2.44 -21.87
N ILE A 71 15.59 -3.28 -21.22
CA ILE A 71 16.36 -4.35 -21.88
C ILE A 71 15.40 -5.32 -22.58
N GLN A 72 14.32 -5.73 -21.90
CA GLN A 72 13.30 -6.60 -22.47
C GLN A 72 12.63 -5.98 -23.70
N TYR A 73 12.42 -4.66 -23.71
CA TYR A 73 11.91 -3.95 -24.88
C TYR A 73 12.88 -4.05 -26.06
N PHE A 74 14.16 -3.76 -25.86
CA PHE A 74 15.14 -3.83 -26.95
C PHE A 74 15.39 -5.26 -27.46
N GLN A 75 15.22 -6.27 -26.60
CA GLN A 75 15.32 -7.67 -27.02
C GLN A 75 14.10 -8.16 -27.82
N HIS A 76 12.92 -7.60 -27.56
CA HIS A 76 11.65 -8.07 -28.13
C HIS A 76 10.66 -6.94 -28.42
N PRO A 77 10.99 -5.99 -29.31
CA PRO A 77 10.13 -4.85 -29.61
C PRO A 77 8.80 -5.23 -30.27
N GLU A 78 8.74 -6.40 -30.91
CA GLU A 78 7.57 -6.96 -31.60
C GLU A 78 6.45 -7.41 -30.67
N ARG A 79 6.70 -7.50 -29.35
CA ARG A 79 5.69 -7.97 -28.40
C ARG A 79 4.50 -6.98 -28.35
N PRO A 80 3.26 -7.49 -28.30
CA PRO A 80 2.05 -6.66 -28.34
C PRO A 80 1.86 -5.77 -27.10
N ILE A 81 2.71 -5.93 -26.09
CA ILE A 81 2.74 -5.06 -24.90
C ILE A 81 3.31 -3.67 -25.19
N TYR A 82 4.03 -3.50 -26.30
CA TYR A 82 4.65 -2.24 -26.69
C TYR A 82 3.89 -1.59 -27.84
N THR A 83 3.61 -0.29 -27.74
CA THR A 83 2.86 0.43 -28.79
C THR A 83 3.60 0.47 -30.12
N VAL A 84 4.93 0.28 -30.11
CA VAL A 84 5.75 0.18 -31.33
C VAL A 84 5.37 -1.04 -32.17
N SER A 85 4.79 -2.08 -31.59
CA SER A 85 4.25 -3.23 -32.35
C SER A 85 3.09 -2.86 -33.28
N LEU A 86 2.45 -1.70 -33.09
CA LEU A 86 1.38 -1.18 -33.94
C LEU A 86 1.91 -0.39 -35.15
N LEU A 87 3.19 -0.05 -35.18
CA LEU A 87 3.75 0.67 -36.33
C LEU A 87 3.84 -0.29 -37.52
N PRO A 88 3.34 0.10 -38.71
CA PRO A 88 3.50 -0.73 -39.89
C PRO A 88 4.99 -0.90 -40.19
N PRO A 89 5.44 -2.09 -40.63
CA PRO A 89 6.81 -2.29 -41.06
C PRO A 89 7.07 -1.37 -42.26
N SER A 90 7.78 -0.26 -42.03
CA SER A 90 8.18 0.65 -43.10
C SER A 90 9.52 0.20 -43.67
N ASP A 91 9.68 0.28 -45.00
CA ASP A 91 10.91 -0.11 -45.69
C ASP A 91 12.13 0.77 -45.32
N SER A 92 11.89 1.95 -44.75
CA SER A 92 12.96 2.82 -44.24
C SER A 92 13.53 2.29 -42.94
N LEU A 93 14.59 1.48 -43.04
CA LEU A 93 15.38 1.02 -41.89
C LEU A 93 15.79 2.15 -40.95
N PHE A 94 16.07 3.34 -41.50
CA PHE A 94 16.43 4.53 -40.74
C PHE A 94 15.28 4.99 -39.84
N TYR A 95 14.07 5.14 -40.39
CA TYR A 95 12.90 5.56 -39.62
C TYR A 95 12.58 4.55 -38.51
N THR A 96 12.60 3.26 -38.84
CA THR A 96 12.33 2.19 -37.88
C THR A 96 13.35 2.20 -36.73
N PHE A 97 14.65 2.38 -37.03
CA PHE A 97 15.71 2.41 -36.01
C PHE A 97 15.55 3.59 -35.04
N PHE A 98 15.37 4.82 -35.55
CA PHE A 98 15.20 6.00 -34.69
C PHE A 98 13.90 5.95 -33.89
N ALA A 99 12.81 5.43 -34.46
CA ALA A 99 11.55 5.24 -33.74
C ALA A 99 11.72 4.27 -32.56
N HIS A 100 12.44 3.16 -32.75
CA HIS A 100 12.68 2.18 -31.69
C HIS A 100 13.56 2.73 -30.56
N ILE A 101 14.68 3.40 -30.90
CA ILE A 101 15.55 4.00 -29.89
C ILE A 101 14.81 5.11 -29.15
N GLY A 102 14.12 6.00 -29.87
CA GLY A 102 13.36 7.09 -29.28
C GLY A 102 12.29 6.59 -28.32
N TYR A 103 11.53 5.57 -28.72
CA TYR A 103 10.51 4.96 -27.86
C TYR A 103 11.11 4.21 -26.67
N GLY A 104 12.23 3.50 -26.84
CA GLY A 104 12.94 2.83 -25.75
C GLY A 104 13.43 3.81 -24.69
N ILE A 105 14.02 4.94 -25.10
CA ILE A 105 14.44 6.04 -24.20
C ILE A 105 13.21 6.62 -23.50
N PHE A 106 12.14 6.91 -24.24
CA PHE A 106 10.90 7.43 -23.68
C PHE A 106 10.31 6.49 -22.62
N LEU A 107 10.23 5.19 -22.91
CA LEU A 107 9.76 4.17 -21.97
C LEU A 107 10.63 4.12 -20.71
N PHE A 108 11.95 4.16 -20.86
CA PHE A 108 12.87 4.16 -19.73
C PHE A 108 12.66 5.37 -18.82
N LEU A 109 12.56 6.57 -19.40
CA LEU A 109 12.29 7.81 -18.65
C LEU A 109 10.92 7.75 -17.95
N LEU A 110 9.90 7.24 -18.64
CA LEU A 110 8.57 7.05 -18.06
C LEU A 110 8.61 6.07 -16.88
N GLN A 111 9.36 4.97 -17.00
CA GLN A 111 9.50 3.98 -15.94
C GLN A 111 10.27 4.54 -14.74
N ILE A 112 11.38 5.25 -14.94
CA ILE A 112 12.10 5.93 -13.86
C ILE A 112 11.18 6.92 -13.16
N SER A 113 10.49 7.76 -13.92
CA SER A 113 9.56 8.75 -13.35
C SER A 113 8.46 8.08 -12.52
N SER A 114 7.91 6.96 -13.01
CA SER A 114 6.91 6.18 -12.25
C SER A 114 7.50 5.57 -10.97
N ALA A 115 8.69 4.99 -11.05
CA ALA A 115 9.37 4.38 -9.91
C ALA A 115 9.71 5.42 -8.84
N SER A 116 10.21 6.60 -9.24
CA SER A 116 10.47 7.71 -8.34
C SER A 116 9.19 8.21 -7.68
N THR A 117 8.09 8.31 -8.43
CA THR A 117 6.79 8.74 -7.91
C THR A 117 6.24 7.73 -6.90
N ILE A 118 6.27 6.45 -7.22
CA ILE A 118 5.86 5.36 -6.34
C ILE A 118 6.71 5.36 -5.06
N LEU A 119 8.03 5.47 -5.17
CA LEU A 119 8.93 5.52 -4.02
C LEU A 119 8.67 6.76 -3.15
N GLY A 120 8.44 7.91 -3.77
CA GLY A 120 8.15 9.16 -3.08
C GLY A 120 6.84 9.13 -2.29
N PHE A 121 5.84 8.37 -2.75
CA PHE A 121 4.55 8.25 -2.08
C PHE A 121 4.50 7.08 -1.08
N ILE A 122 4.93 5.88 -1.50
CA ILE A 122 4.86 4.67 -0.69
C ILE A 122 5.85 4.72 0.47
N SER A 123 7.09 5.21 0.26
CA SER A 123 8.10 5.16 1.32
C SER A 123 7.71 5.95 2.58
N PRO A 124 7.26 7.23 2.47
CA PRO A 124 6.82 7.97 3.65
C PRO A 124 5.58 7.35 4.29
N THR A 125 4.63 6.87 3.48
CA THR A 125 3.39 6.25 3.97
C THR A 125 3.68 4.99 4.78
N LEU A 126 4.51 4.08 4.24
CA LEU A 126 4.95 2.88 4.96
C LEU A 126 5.73 3.26 6.23
N GLY A 127 6.67 4.20 6.14
CA GLY A 127 7.43 4.68 7.30
C GLY A 127 6.52 5.15 8.45
N ILE A 128 5.50 5.93 8.12
CA ILE A 128 4.52 6.44 9.09
C ILE A 128 3.65 5.33 9.67
N ILE A 129 3.18 4.39 8.85
CA ILE A 129 2.43 3.22 9.33
C ILE A 129 3.26 2.41 10.33
N PHE A 130 4.50 2.07 9.98
CA PHE A 130 5.40 1.32 10.88
C PHE A 130 5.71 2.11 12.16
N CYS A 131 5.82 3.43 12.05
CA CYS A 131 5.96 4.31 13.20
C CYS A 131 4.72 4.27 14.10
N PHE A 132 3.51 4.39 13.54
CA PHE A 132 2.26 4.26 14.29
C PHE A 132 2.18 2.93 15.02
N MET A 133 2.46 1.83 14.33
CA MET A 133 2.46 0.50 14.93
C MET A 133 3.43 0.43 16.10
N SER A 134 4.63 0.98 15.96
CA SER A 134 5.64 1.01 17.03
C SER A 134 5.20 1.87 18.23
N ILE A 135 4.61 3.04 17.98
CA ILE A 135 4.11 3.95 19.02
C ILE A 135 2.94 3.32 19.77
N ILE A 136 2.00 2.69 19.08
CA ILE A 136 0.85 2.01 19.68
C ILE A 136 1.31 0.92 20.65
N GLU A 137 2.36 0.18 20.32
CA GLU A 137 2.95 -0.81 21.23
C GLU A 137 3.61 -0.18 22.46
N GLU A 138 4.20 1.01 22.36
CA GLU A 138 4.77 1.74 23.52
C GLU A 138 3.70 2.32 24.45
N MET A 139 2.49 2.57 23.92
CA MET A 139 1.34 3.05 24.68
C MET A 139 0.63 1.97 25.50
N LYS A 140 0.89 0.68 25.23
CA LYS A 140 0.25 -0.42 25.95
C LYS A 140 0.78 -0.53 27.38
N ALA A 141 -0.10 -0.74 28.34
CA ALA A 141 0.28 -1.09 29.70
C ALA A 141 0.74 -2.57 29.78
N GLY A 142 1.63 -2.88 30.73
CA GLY A 142 2.06 -4.25 31.01
C GLY A 142 3.03 -4.87 29.99
N ARG A 143 3.66 -4.07 29.12
CA ARG A 143 4.69 -4.58 28.21
C ARG A 143 5.94 -5.01 28.98
N LYS A 144 6.52 -6.16 28.60
CA LYS A 144 7.75 -6.68 29.22
C LYS A 144 8.96 -5.76 28.99
N VAL A 145 9.07 -5.20 27.79
CA VAL A 145 10.19 -4.34 27.38
C VAL A 145 9.63 -3.09 26.71
N TYR A 146 10.00 -1.92 27.24
CA TYR A 146 9.66 -0.63 26.66
C TYR A 146 10.92 -0.01 26.03
N ARG A 147 10.75 0.57 24.84
CA ARG A 147 11.83 1.29 24.15
C ARG A 147 11.88 2.76 24.55
N MET A 148 10.75 3.31 24.98
CA MET A 148 10.65 4.70 25.43
C MET A 148 10.77 4.84 26.94
N LYS A 149 11.38 5.96 27.37
CA LYS A 149 11.55 6.37 28.76
C LYS A 149 10.23 6.30 29.53
N PRO A 150 10.22 5.93 30.82
CA PRO A 150 9.00 5.84 31.63
C PRO A 150 8.12 7.10 31.62
N GLY A 151 8.74 8.29 31.50
CA GLY A 151 8.02 9.57 31.39
C GLY A 151 7.04 9.64 30.22
N PHE A 152 7.27 8.88 29.15
CA PHE A 152 6.36 8.80 28.00
C PHE A 152 4.95 8.30 28.38
N ARG A 153 4.85 7.44 29.40
CA ARG A 153 3.60 6.79 29.83
C ARG A 153 2.84 7.57 30.91
N LYS A 154 3.20 8.84 31.13
CA LYS A 154 2.41 9.75 31.98
C LYS A 154 1.07 10.07 31.29
N PRO A 155 -0.02 10.24 32.05
CA PRO A 155 -1.35 10.55 31.49
C PRO A 155 -1.37 11.75 30.55
N GLU A 156 -0.63 12.81 30.87
CA GLU A 156 -0.50 14.02 30.04
C GLU A 156 0.11 13.72 28.66
N ASN A 157 1.23 13.01 28.65
CA ASN A 157 1.95 12.67 27.42
C ASN A 157 1.14 11.71 26.55
N LEU A 158 0.47 10.72 27.15
CA LEU A 158 -0.41 9.80 26.40
C LEU A 158 -1.60 10.51 25.76
N ARG A 159 -2.19 11.52 26.43
CA ARG A 159 -3.28 12.33 25.86
C ARG A 159 -2.80 13.11 24.64
N ILE A 160 -1.67 13.80 24.77
CA ILE A 160 -1.06 14.58 23.69
C ILE A 160 -0.74 13.67 22.50
N LEU A 161 -0.05 12.56 22.76
CA LEU A 161 0.33 11.58 21.75
C LEU A 161 -0.88 11.06 20.96
N VAL A 162 -1.95 10.63 21.66
CA VAL A 162 -3.16 10.14 20.99
C VAL A 162 -3.77 11.20 20.08
N ARG A 163 -3.81 12.46 20.53
CA ARG A 163 -4.33 13.56 19.70
C ARG A 163 -3.46 13.82 18.49
N ILE A 164 -2.14 13.80 18.64
CA ILE A 164 -1.21 13.94 17.52
C ILE A 164 -1.37 12.80 16.53
N MET A 165 -1.44 11.55 17.00
CA MET A 165 -1.68 10.40 16.12
C MET A 165 -3.03 10.47 15.40
N GLN A 166 -4.08 10.96 16.06
CA GLN A 166 -5.37 11.22 15.41
C GLN A 166 -5.23 12.26 14.30
N LEU A 167 -4.60 13.39 14.57
CA LEU A 167 -4.36 14.45 13.57
C LEU A 167 -3.54 13.93 12.38
N LEU A 168 -2.46 13.20 12.64
CA LEU A 168 -1.65 12.58 11.59
C LEU A 168 -2.47 11.56 10.78
N SER A 169 -3.30 10.74 11.43
CA SER A 169 -4.17 9.80 10.72
C SER A 169 -5.22 10.51 9.87
N THR A 170 -5.74 11.66 10.30
CA THR A 170 -6.63 12.50 9.49
C THR A 170 -5.92 13.01 8.24
N GLN A 171 -4.66 13.46 8.35
CA GLN A 171 -3.86 13.89 7.19
C GLN A 171 -3.61 12.74 6.22
N ILE A 172 -3.26 11.55 6.73
CA ILE A 172 -3.14 10.33 5.91
C ILE A 172 -4.45 10.07 5.19
N ASN A 173 -5.59 10.08 5.90
CA ASN A 173 -6.89 9.80 5.31
C ASN A 173 -7.26 10.80 4.20
N VAL A 174 -6.92 12.09 4.36
CA VAL A 174 -7.15 13.11 3.33
C VAL A 174 -6.35 12.79 2.06
N ILE A 175 -5.06 12.48 2.20
CA ILE A 175 -4.17 12.12 1.07
C ILE A 175 -4.64 10.81 0.42
N SER A 176 -4.90 9.81 1.25
CA SER A 176 -5.31 8.46 0.84
C SER A 176 -6.69 8.43 0.18
N ARG A 177 -7.60 9.34 0.53
CA ARG A 177 -8.98 9.35 0.01
C ARG A 177 -9.03 9.40 -1.52
N GLN A 178 -8.17 10.21 -2.13
CA GLN A 178 -8.16 10.42 -3.57
C GLN A 178 -7.48 9.25 -4.29
N VAL A 179 -6.32 8.84 -3.79
CA VAL A 179 -5.47 7.85 -4.45
C VAL A 179 -6.01 6.43 -4.29
N ILE A 180 -6.46 6.07 -3.08
CA ILE A 180 -6.69 4.65 -2.79
C ILE A 180 -7.95 4.11 -3.47
N MET A 181 -8.96 4.93 -3.75
CA MET A 181 -10.15 4.45 -4.48
C MET A 181 -9.82 4.04 -5.91
N ALA A 182 -9.00 4.85 -6.59
CA ALA A 182 -8.50 4.54 -7.92
C ALA A 182 -7.60 3.29 -7.88
N GLU A 183 -6.65 3.24 -6.94
CA GLU A 183 -5.76 2.09 -6.77
C GLU A 183 -6.53 0.79 -6.47
N GLN A 184 -7.50 0.84 -5.54
CA GLN A 184 -8.34 -0.31 -5.20
C GLN A 184 -9.03 -0.86 -6.44
N THR A 185 -9.62 0.03 -7.23
CA THR A 185 -10.35 -0.34 -8.44
C THR A 185 -9.41 -0.99 -9.44
N LEU A 186 -8.25 -0.39 -9.67
CA LEU A 186 -7.23 -0.90 -10.59
C LEU A 186 -6.68 -2.26 -10.15
N ILE A 187 -6.33 -2.42 -8.88
CA ILE A 187 -5.79 -3.67 -8.34
C ILE A 187 -6.84 -4.77 -8.45
N THR A 188 -8.08 -4.49 -8.06
CA THR A 188 -9.18 -5.48 -8.09
C THR A 188 -9.52 -5.86 -9.52
N TYR A 189 -9.60 -4.89 -10.43
CA TYR A 189 -9.90 -5.11 -11.84
C TYR A 189 -8.77 -5.90 -12.53
N THR A 190 -7.51 -5.54 -12.28
CA THR A 190 -6.34 -6.26 -12.79
C THR A 190 -6.35 -7.71 -12.32
N GLY A 191 -6.54 -7.95 -11.01
CA GLY A 191 -6.62 -9.30 -10.47
C GLY A 191 -7.77 -10.11 -11.08
N THR A 192 -8.93 -9.48 -11.26
CA THR A 192 -10.12 -10.11 -11.87
C THR A 192 -9.87 -10.50 -13.32
N ILE A 193 -9.31 -9.59 -14.13
CA ILE A 193 -8.96 -9.90 -15.53
C ILE A 193 -7.98 -11.06 -15.59
N CYS A 194 -6.92 -11.03 -14.78
CA CYS A 194 -5.92 -12.09 -14.80
C CYS A 194 -6.53 -13.46 -14.44
N ILE A 195 -7.39 -13.52 -13.42
CA ILE A 195 -8.13 -14.72 -13.04
C ILE A 195 -9.01 -15.19 -14.20
N PHE A 196 -9.84 -14.30 -14.74
CA PHE A 196 -10.76 -14.62 -15.82
C PHE A 196 -10.02 -15.13 -17.07
N SER A 197 -8.97 -14.43 -17.50
CA SER A 197 -8.15 -14.81 -18.65
C SER A 197 -7.46 -16.15 -18.44
N ALA A 198 -6.91 -16.41 -17.26
CA ALA A 198 -6.28 -17.69 -16.95
C ALA A 198 -7.27 -18.85 -17.05
N ILE A 199 -8.48 -18.69 -16.50
CA ILE A 199 -9.50 -19.75 -16.54
C ILE A 199 -10.07 -19.91 -17.96
N ARG A 200 -10.44 -18.81 -18.63
CA ARG A 200 -11.10 -18.84 -19.96
C ARG A 200 -10.20 -19.42 -21.05
N PHE A 201 -8.92 -19.11 -21.02
CA PHE A 201 -7.96 -19.52 -22.05
C PHE A 201 -6.98 -20.59 -21.58
N TRP A 202 -7.32 -21.34 -20.51
CA TRP A 202 -6.41 -22.31 -19.88
C TRP A 202 -5.77 -23.29 -20.87
N GLY A 203 -6.54 -23.82 -21.82
CA GLY A 203 -6.06 -24.76 -22.84
C GLY A 203 -5.34 -24.12 -24.04
N GLN A 204 -5.37 -22.80 -24.17
CA GLN A 204 -4.76 -22.06 -25.29
C GLN A 204 -3.50 -21.29 -24.88
N LEU A 205 -3.33 -21.03 -23.58
CA LEU A 205 -2.20 -20.29 -23.05
C LEU A 205 -0.99 -21.22 -22.87
N SER A 206 0.20 -20.68 -23.16
CA SER A 206 1.46 -21.34 -22.79
C SER A 206 1.62 -21.37 -21.27
N ILE A 207 2.37 -22.36 -20.76
CA ILE A 207 2.65 -22.52 -19.32
C ILE A 207 3.20 -21.21 -18.71
N SER A 208 4.09 -20.52 -19.43
CA SER A 208 4.66 -19.25 -19.00
C SER A 208 3.61 -18.14 -18.91
N ALA A 209 2.72 -18.01 -19.89
CA ALA A 209 1.67 -17.00 -19.88
C ALA A 209 0.67 -17.24 -18.73
N THR A 210 0.25 -18.49 -18.55
CA THR A 210 -0.62 -18.90 -17.45
C THR A 210 0.01 -18.59 -16.09
N SER A 211 1.31 -18.90 -15.92
CA SER A 211 2.04 -18.62 -14.68
C SER A 211 2.11 -17.12 -14.37
N VAL A 212 2.35 -16.29 -15.38
CA VAL A 212 2.37 -14.82 -15.22
C VAL A 212 1.00 -14.28 -14.82
N LEU A 213 -0.08 -14.76 -15.44
CA LEU A 213 -1.45 -14.34 -15.09
C LEU A 213 -1.81 -14.73 -13.65
N ILE A 214 -1.52 -15.96 -13.24
CA ILE A 214 -1.78 -16.44 -11.88
C ILE A 214 -0.96 -15.62 -10.87
N LEU A 215 0.35 -15.45 -11.11
CA LEU A 215 1.21 -14.71 -10.19
C LEU A 215 0.79 -13.26 -10.07
N THR A 216 0.37 -12.63 -11.17
CA THR A 216 -0.15 -11.26 -11.18
C THR A 216 -1.46 -11.18 -10.41
N ALA A 217 -2.38 -12.13 -10.58
CA ALA A 217 -3.62 -12.19 -9.82
C ALA A 217 -3.37 -12.34 -8.32
N ILE A 218 -2.52 -13.28 -7.91
CA ILE A 218 -2.16 -13.50 -6.51
C ILE A 218 -1.52 -12.25 -5.91
N SER A 219 -0.62 -11.60 -6.66
CA SER A 219 0.07 -10.39 -6.22
C SER A 219 -0.89 -9.21 -6.07
N ALA A 220 -1.83 -9.01 -7.02
CA ALA A 220 -2.85 -7.97 -6.94
C ALA A 220 -3.77 -8.17 -5.73
N VAL A 221 -4.34 -9.37 -5.58
CA VAL A 221 -5.23 -9.71 -4.45
C VAL A 221 -4.48 -9.64 -3.12
N GLY A 222 -3.24 -10.14 -3.07
CA GLY A 222 -2.38 -10.13 -1.91
C GLY A 222 -2.02 -8.72 -1.46
N LEU A 223 -1.65 -7.84 -2.39
CA LEU A 223 -1.33 -6.43 -2.12
C LEU A 223 -2.52 -5.71 -1.48
N TRP A 224 -3.71 -5.83 -2.06
CA TRP A 224 -4.89 -5.20 -1.49
C TRP A 224 -5.28 -5.80 -0.13
N THR A 225 -5.18 -7.12 0.01
CA THR A 225 -5.41 -7.80 1.29
C THR A 225 -4.46 -7.31 2.38
N MET A 226 -3.19 -7.06 2.03
CA MET A 226 -2.20 -6.50 2.94
C MET A 226 -2.61 -5.10 3.40
N VAL A 227 -3.05 -4.23 2.51
CA VAL A 227 -3.53 -2.87 2.84
C VAL A 227 -4.72 -2.92 3.81
N ILE A 228 -5.71 -3.78 3.54
CA ILE A 228 -6.87 -3.97 4.43
C ILE A 228 -6.41 -4.52 5.80
N THR A 229 -5.49 -5.49 5.78
CA THR A 229 -5.00 -6.15 7.01
C THR A 229 -4.24 -5.19 7.90
N VAL A 230 -3.32 -4.40 7.34
CA VAL A 230 -2.58 -3.37 8.07
C VAL A 230 -3.56 -2.37 8.71
N SER A 231 -4.54 -1.90 7.95
CA SER A 231 -5.54 -0.95 8.44
C SER A 231 -6.38 -1.50 9.59
N ALA A 232 -6.87 -2.74 9.45
CA ALA A 232 -7.60 -3.44 10.50
C ALA A 232 -6.72 -3.70 11.74
N HIS A 233 -5.44 -4.00 11.53
CA HIS A 233 -4.49 -4.27 12.58
C HIS A 233 -4.15 -2.99 13.37
N THR A 234 -3.92 -1.86 12.71
CA THR A 234 -3.71 -0.55 13.36
C THR A 234 -4.92 -0.16 14.22
N TYR A 235 -6.14 -0.33 13.70
CA TYR A 235 -7.36 -0.07 14.45
C TYR A 235 -7.44 -0.93 15.72
N THR A 236 -7.30 -2.25 15.55
CA THR A 236 -7.42 -3.23 16.64
C THR A 236 -6.34 -3.01 17.71
N ASN A 237 -5.11 -2.71 17.30
CA ASN A 237 -4.02 -2.47 18.23
C ASN A 237 -4.20 -1.17 19.00
N THR A 238 -4.72 -0.12 18.35
CA THR A 238 -5.02 1.15 19.03
C THR A 238 -6.12 0.96 20.08
N GLU A 239 -7.20 0.26 19.72
CA GLU A 239 -8.28 -0.07 20.65
C GLU A 239 -7.76 -0.88 21.85
N LYS A 240 -6.95 -1.92 21.59
CA LYS A 240 -6.29 -2.70 22.64
C LYS A 240 -5.41 -1.83 23.53
N ALA A 241 -4.59 -0.96 22.95
CA ALA A 241 -3.71 -0.06 23.70
C ALA A 241 -4.50 0.84 24.65
N LEU A 242 -5.53 1.53 24.13
CA LEU A 242 -6.43 2.35 24.94
C LEU A 242 -7.11 1.56 26.06
N ASN A 243 -7.50 0.30 25.81
CA ASN A 243 -8.12 -0.55 26.81
C ASN A 243 -7.15 -1.03 27.90
N THR A 244 -5.86 -1.18 27.59
CA THR A 244 -4.84 -1.56 28.58
C THR A 244 -4.56 -0.47 29.60
N TRP A 245 -4.92 0.79 29.33
CA TRP A 245 -4.62 1.92 30.22
C TRP A 245 -5.23 1.81 31.62
N ARG A 246 -6.28 1.01 31.78
CA ARG A 246 -6.85 0.69 33.10
C ARG A 246 -5.88 -0.08 34.01
N ASN A 247 -4.86 -0.72 33.42
CA ASN A 247 -3.90 -1.56 34.12
C ASN A 247 -2.65 -0.80 34.59
N TYR A 248 -2.54 0.51 34.35
CA TYR A 248 -1.42 1.29 34.90
C TYR A 248 -1.53 1.40 36.42
N THR A 249 -0.57 0.80 37.13
CA THR A 249 -0.50 0.80 38.59
C THR A 249 -0.05 2.15 39.14
N ASN A 250 0.83 2.84 38.43
CA ASN A 250 1.54 4.03 38.90
C ASN A 250 0.74 5.33 38.79
N TRP A 251 -0.53 5.27 38.39
CA TRP A 251 -1.39 6.44 38.28
C TRP A 251 -2.24 6.61 39.53
N SER A 252 -2.37 7.86 39.98
CA SER A 252 -3.29 8.24 41.05
C SER A 252 -4.76 7.95 40.67
N ALA A 253 -5.63 7.87 41.68
CA ALA A 253 -7.07 7.64 41.46
C ALA A 253 -7.69 8.74 40.58
N PHE A 254 -7.26 9.99 40.76
CA PHE A 254 -7.69 11.13 39.95
C PHE A 254 -7.27 11.00 38.48
N GLU A 255 -6.01 10.68 38.21
CA GLU A 255 -5.52 10.45 36.86
C GLU A 255 -6.24 9.29 36.16
N LYS A 256 -6.50 8.18 36.88
CA LYS A 256 -7.28 7.06 36.35
C LYS A 256 -8.69 7.48 35.96
N LEU A 257 -9.34 8.32 36.76
CA LEU A 257 -10.67 8.85 36.43
C LEU A 257 -10.63 9.75 35.18
N GLN A 258 -9.64 10.64 35.09
CA GLN A 258 -9.44 11.50 33.91
C GLN A 258 -9.18 10.67 32.66
N MET A 259 -8.28 9.68 32.73
CA MET A 259 -7.96 8.80 31.59
C MET A 259 -9.14 7.91 31.19
N LYS A 260 -9.99 7.48 32.14
CA LYS A 260 -11.23 6.77 31.84
C LYS A 260 -12.19 7.64 31.02
N LYS A 261 -12.35 8.92 31.36
CA LYS A 261 -13.16 9.88 30.59
C LYS A 261 -12.55 10.15 29.22
N PHE A 262 -11.24 10.43 29.18
CA PHE A 262 -10.51 10.69 27.93
C PHE A 262 -10.61 9.51 26.95
N ARG A 263 -10.38 8.27 27.42
CA ARG A 263 -10.51 7.06 26.62
C ARG A 263 -11.89 6.93 25.96
N LYS A 264 -12.97 7.24 26.69
CA LYS A 264 -14.34 7.21 26.14
C LYS A 264 -14.57 8.29 25.08
N SER A 265 -13.85 9.41 25.16
CA SER A 265 -13.95 10.51 24.19
C SER A 265 -13.12 10.30 22.92
N VAL A 266 -12.19 9.34 22.93
CA VAL A 266 -11.23 9.10 21.85
C VAL A 266 -11.69 7.91 21.01
N ARG A 267 -11.82 8.12 19.70
CA ARG A 267 -11.95 7.02 18.73
C ARG A 267 -10.57 6.39 18.47
N PRO A 268 -10.48 5.06 18.38
CA PRO A 268 -9.25 4.41 17.93
C PRO A 268 -8.83 4.95 16.57
N ILE A 269 -7.53 4.93 16.29
CA ILE A 269 -6.97 5.40 15.03
C ILE A 269 -7.52 4.51 13.91
N GLN A 270 -8.14 5.15 12.92
CA GLN A 270 -8.79 4.49 11.79
C GLN A 270 -8.17 5.03 10.50
N LEU A 271 -7.72 4.11 9.64
CA LEU A 271 -7.40 4.43 8.26
C LEU A 271 -8.70 4.36 7.45
N GLU A 272 -9.10 5.50 6.90
CA GLU A 272 -10.31 5.68 6.12
C GLU A 272 -9.99 5.62 4.63
N PHE A 273 -10.89 4.99 3.87
CA PHE A 273 -10.74 4.83 2.44
C PHE A 273 -11.95 5.45 1.75
N GLY A 274 -11.72 6.44 0.88
CA GLY A 274 -12.78 7.14 0.14
C GLY A 274 -13.67 8.08 0.97
N GLY A 275 -13.54 8.11 2.30
CA GLY A 275 -14.44 8.87 3.20
C GLY A 275 -15.82 8.23 3.38
N PHE A 276 -16.03 7.03 2.84
CA PHE A 276 -17.32 6.32 2.90
C PHE A 276 -17.32 5.13 3.84
N TYR A 277 -16.17 4.52 4.13
CA TYR A 277 -16.11 3.32 4.97
C TYR A 277 -14.79 3.13 5.71
N TYR A 278 -14.91 2.62 6.93
CA TYR A 278 -13.81 2.25 7.81
C TYR A 278 -13.49 0.77 7.63
N ILE A 279 -12.19 0.44 7.54
CA ILE A 279 -11.77 -0.96 7.48
C ILE A 279 -11.86 -1.60 8.86
N ARG A 280 -12.87 -2.46 9.05
CA ARG A 280 -12.98 -3.37 10.18
C ARG A 280 -12.39 -4.74 9.80
N PRO A 281 -11.87 -5.53 10.75
CA PRO A 281 -11.35 -6.88 10.47
C PRO A 281 -12.32 -7.77 9.67
N LYS A 282 -13.64 -7.65 9.92
CA LYS A 282 -14.69 -8.38 9.18
C LYS A 282 -14.62 -8.15 7.66
N LYS A 283 -14.15 -6.98 7.20
CA LYS A 283 -14.06 -6.64 5.78
C LYS A 283 -12.98 -7.44 5.03
N ILE A 284 -11.93 -7.90 5.72
CA ILE A 284 -10.91 -8.78 5.13
C ILE A 284 -11.59 -10.06 4.64
N LEU A 285 -12.38 -10.71 5.51
CA LEU A 285 -13.11 -11.92 5.18
C LEU A 285 -14.13 -11.69 4.07
N THR A 286 -14.85 -10.55 4.10
CA THR A 286 -15.78 -10.19 3.02
C THR A 286 -15.08 -10.03 1.68
N PHE A 287 -13.90 -9.40 1.65
CA PHE A 287 -13.10 -9.24 0.44
C PHE A 287 -12.63 -10.59 -0.10
N CYS A 288 -12.02 -11.45 0.73
CA CYS A 288 -11.60 -12.78 0.32
C CYS A 288 -12.77 -13.63 -0.19
N ASN A 289 -13.91 -13.60 0.50
CA ASN A 289 -15.13 -14.29 0.07
C ASN A 289 -15.60 -13.78 -1.30
N THR A 290 -15.54 -12.47 -1.54
CA THR A 290 -15.91 -11.87 -2.84
C THR A 290 -15.00 -12.38 -3.96
N MET A 291 -13.69 -12.51 -3.72
CA MET A 291 -12.74 -13.06 -4.69
C MET A 291 -12.99 -14.55 -4.96
N VAL A 292 -13.31 -15.35 -3.93
CA VAL A 292 -13.67 -16.76 -4.10
C VAL A 292 -14.94 -16.91 -4.94
N TRP A 293 -15.98 -16.14 -4.63
CA TRP A 293 -17.22 -16.15 -5.41
C TRP A 293 -17.03 -15.70 -6.86
N LEU A 294 -16.12 -14.76 -7.10
CA LEU A 294 -15.75 -14.34 -8.44
C LEU A 294 -15.14 -15.52 -9.23
N VAL A 295 -14.18 -16.25 -8.64
CA VAL A 295 -13.58 -17.44 -9.26
C VAL A 295 -14.64 -18.50 -9.58
N VAL A 296 -15.52 -18.81 -8.61
CA VAL A 296 -16.61 -19.78 -8.80
C VAL A 296 -17.52 -19.37 -9.95
N ARG A 297 -17.92 -18.10 -10.03
CA ARG A 297 -18.76 -17.58 -11.13
C ARG A 297 -18.07 -17.74 -12.48
N CYS A 298 -16.78 -17.39 -12.58
CA CYS A 298 -16.01 -17.57 -13.82
C CYS A 298 -15.98 -19.04 -14.27
N LEU A 299 -15.81 -19.98 -13.35
CA LEU A 299 -15.82 -21.41 -13.65
C LEU A 299 -17.20 -21.88 -14.17
N LEU A 300 -18.28 -21.46 -13.52
CA LEU A 300 -19.64 -21.81 -13.94
C LEU A 300 -19.97 -21.29 -15.35
N THR A 301 -19.60 -20.04 -15.66
CA THR A 301 -19.85 -19.45 -16.99
C THR A 301 -19.15 -20.19 -18.13
N ILE A 302 -18.01 -20.84 -17.87
CA ILE A 302 -17.27 -21.56 -18.91
C ILE A 302 -17.90 -22.93 -19.20
N SER A 303 -18.43 -23.62 -18.19
CA SER A 303 -19.09 -24.92 -18.35
C SER A 303 -20.24 -24.86 -19.37
N ASP A 304 -21.01 -23.77 -19.35
CA ASP A 304 -22.15 -23.61 -20.25
C ASP A 304 -21.74 -23.45 -21.72
N THR A 305 -20.55 -22.88 -21.98
CA THR A 305 -20.07 -22.68 -23.36
C THR A 305 -19.60 -23.96 -24.04
N HIS A 306 -19.11 -24.95 -23.29
CA HIS A 306 -18.65 -26.22 -23.86
C HIS A 306 -19.82 -27.12 -24.28
N ASN A 307 -20.93 -27.11 -23.53
CA ASN A 307 -22.09 -27.95 -23.83
C ASN A 307 -22.84 -27.51 -25.10
N ASN A 308 -22.76 -26.23 -25.48
CA ASN A 308 -23.46 -25.69 -26.66
C ASN A 308 -22.76 -25.96 -28.00
N HIS A 309 -21.49 -26.40 -28.00
CA HIS A 309 -20.76 -26.70 -29.24
C HIS A 309 -20.79 -28.18 -29.65
N GLY A 310 -21.47 -29.05 -28.90
CA GLY A 310 -21.57 -30.48 -29.18
C GLY A 310 -22.87 -30.95 -29.86
N ILE A 311 -23.73 -30.04 -30.36
CA ILE A 311 -25.06 -30.37 -30.91
C ILE A 311 -25.20 -30.07 -32.43
N ASN A 312 -24.09 -29.92 -33.16
CA ASN A 312 -24.12 -29.82 -34.63
C ASN A 312 -23.31 -30.94 -35.30
#